data_AF-A0A8D8J3G7-F1
#
_entry.id   AF-A0A8D8J3G7-F1
#
_cell.length_a   1.000
_cell.length_b   1.000
_cell.length_c   1.000
_cell.angle_alpha   90.00
_cell.angle_beta   90.00
_cell.angle_gamma   90.00
#
_symmetry.space_group_name_H-M   'P 1'
#
loop_
_entity.id
_entity.type
_entity.pdbx_description
1 polymer ?
#
loop_
_entity_poly.entity_id
_entity_poly.type
_entity_poly.pdbx_seq_one_letter_code
_entity_poly.pdbx_strand_id
1 'polypeptide(L)'
;MSLLRALGSELFAAYRQGLTSGTLHRSFAVSSLRASTEKEAVEEDPAAEGEAKSAAPVDDPKDRTRVIPVETSIRYLASEAYQQTYQGEPVWKNYRRNHKGLYPPKQTRKTCVRKGKLSTGNPCPVCRDEYLVLDHQNVELLKQFVSPQTGKVLSYSITGLCQRK
;
A
#
# COMPACT_ATOMS: atom_id res chain seq x y z
N MET A 1 -67.85 27.01 -17.00
CA MET A 1 -67.58 28.34 -17.58
C MET A 1 -66.80 29.15 -16.58
N SER A 2 -65.55 29.45 -16.91
CA SER A 2 -64.73 30.61 -16.50
C SER A 2 -64.87 31.09 -15.04
N LEU A 3 -63.81 31.14 -14.24
CA LEU A 3 -62.77 32.19 -14.31
C LEU A 3 -61.74 31.85 -13.21
N LEU A 4 -60.54 32.42 -13.34
CA LEU A 4 -59.48 32.48 -12.31
C LEU A 4 -58.41 31.38 -12.37
N ARG A 5 -57.69 31.39 -13.50
CA ARG A 5 -56.22 31.28 -13.51
C ARG A 5 -55.64 32.31 -12.53
N ALA A 6 -55.43 31.94 -11.27
CA ALA A 6 -54.85 32.85 -10.28
C ALA A 6 -54.19 32.10 -9.10
N LEU A 7 -53.47 31.01 -9.35
CA LEU A 7 -52.61 30.38 -8.34
C LEU A 7 -51.40 29.75 -9.04
N GLY A 8 -50.36 30.52 -9.28
CA GLY A 8 -49.16 29.97 -9.92
C GLY A 8 -48.00 30.92 -10.17
N SER A 9 -47.97 32.10 -9.54
CA SER A 9 -46.90 33.09 -9.73
C SER A 9 -46.21 33.55 -8.43
N GLU A 10 -46.35 32.80 -7.33
CA GLU A 10 -45.68 33.12 -6.06
C GLU A 10 -44.57 32.12 -5.67
N LEU A 11 -43.80 31.65 -6.65
CA LEU A 11 -42.59 30.85 -6.39
C LEU A 11 -41.31 31.40 -7.05
N PHE A 12 -41.33 32.65 -7.55
CA PHE A 12 -40.17 33.27 -8.23
C PHE A 12 -39.79 34.66 -7.68
N ALA A 13 -39.98 34.92 -6.39
CA ALA A 13 -39.62 36.20 -5.76
C ALA A 13 -38.80 36.07 -4.46
N ALA A 14 -37.98 35.01 -4.32
CA ALA A 14 -37.03 34.86 -3.21
C ALA A 14 -35.55 34.74 -3.66
N TYR A 15 -35.20 35.29 -4.84
CA TYR A 15 -33.85 35.18 -5.42
C TYR A 15 -33.01 36.47 -5.37
N ARG A 16 -33.44 37.53 -4.67
CA ARG A 16 -32.61 38.73 -4.49
C ARG A 16 -32.81 39.31 -3.11
N GLN A 17 -31.92 38.96 -2.18
CA GLN A 17 -31.33 39.82 -1.14
C GLN A 17 -30.57 38.94 -0.13
N GLY A 18 -29.30 39.28 0.14
CA GLY A 18 -28.58 38.71 1.28
C GLY A 18 -27.12 38.30 1.04
N LEU A 19 -26.32 39.13 0.36
CA LEU A 19 -24.86 39.11 0.49
C LEU A 19 -24.48 39.97 1.70
N THR A 20 -24.22 39.36 2.86
CA THR A 20 -23.32 39.95 3.87
C THR A 20 -22.47 38.85 4.51
N SER A 21 -21.19 39.17 4.60
CA SER A 21 -20.08 38.31 5.00
C SER A 21 -20.12 38.03 6.51
N GLY A 22 -20.10 36.75 6.89
CA GLY A 22 -19.94 36.30 8.26
C GLY A 22 -18.86 35.23 8.33
N THR A 23 -17.61 35.64 8.58
CA THR A 23 -16.48 34.73 8.78
C THR A 23 -16.63 34.05 10.14
N LEU A 24 -17.30 32.90 10.20
CA LEU A 24 -17.28 32.03 11.38
C LEU A 24 -15.96 31.23 11.36
N HIS A 25 -14.98 31.71 12.12
CA HIS A 25 -13.79 30.94 12.48
C HIS A 25 -14.24 29.71 13.29
N ARG A 26 -14.29 28.55 12.63
CA ARG A 26 -14.46 27.26 13.29
C ARG A 26 -13.12 26.85 13.90
N SER A 27 -12.89 27.23 15.15
CA SER A 27 -11.74 26.76 15.92
C SER A 27 -11.98 25.31 16.33
N PHE A 28 -11.12 24.40 15.85
CA PHE A 28 -11.04 23.04 16.37
C PHE A 28 -10.13 23.09 17.60
N ALA A 29 -10.72 22.95 18.80
CA ALA A 29 -9.96 22.75 20.02
C ALA A 29 -9.43 21.31 20.06
N VAL A 30 -8.12 21.12 19.86
CA VAL A 30 -7.45 19.86 20.17
C VAL A 30 -7.19 19.85 21.67
N SER A 31 -7.98 19.08 22.42
CA SER A 31 -7.73 18.82 23.83
C SER A 31 -6.55 17.85 23.94
N SER A 32 -5.37 18.37 24.28
CA SER A 32 -4.22 17.56 24.68
C SER A 32 -4.40 17.14 26.14
N LEU A 33 -5.09 16.03 26.39
CA LEU A 33 -4.96 15.35 27.69
C LEU A 33 -3.54 14.78 27.79
N ARG A 34 -2.68 15.49 28.53
CA ARG A 34 -1.43 14.94 29.07
C ARG A 34 -1.81 14.03 30.23
N ALA A 35 -1.64 12.72 30.06
CA ALA A 35 -1.69 11.77 31.16
C ALA A 35 -0.42 11.96 32.01
N SER A 36 -0.60 12.47 33.22
CA SER A 36 0.44 12.54 34.25
C SER A 36 0.57 11.16 34.88
N THR A 37 1.69 10.47 34.62
CA THR A 37 2.14 9.38 35.50
C THR A 37 3.09 9.98 36.52
N GLU A 38 2.74 9.81 37.79
CA GLU A 38 3.48 10.24 38.96
C GLU A 38 4.86 9.57 38.97
N LYS A 39 5.90 10.37 39.14
CA LYS A 39 7.27 9.91 39.37
C LYS A 39 7.50 9.89 40.87
N GLU A 40 7.52 8.70 41.46
CA GLU A 40 8.19 8.49 42.74
C GLU A 40 9.68 8.25 42.49
N ALA A 41 10.50 8.95 43.28
CA ALA A 41 11.95 8.94 43.24
C ALA A 41 12.51 7.85 44.16
N VAL A 42 13.51 7.10 43.66
CA VAL A 42 14.47 6.36 44.48
C VAL A 42 15.85 6.55 43.86
N GLU A 43 16.68 7.36 44.52
CA GLU A 43 18.15 7.43 44.46
C GLU A 43 18.70 6.34 45.43
N GLU A 44 19.84 5.67 45.33
CA GLU A 44 21.15 5.72 44.63
C GLU A 44 21.76 4.29 44.85
N ASP A 45 22.65 3.66 44.06
CA ASP A 45 24.02 4.02 43.69
C ASP A 45 24.64 2.94 42.73
N PRO A 46 25.80 3.18 42.10
CA PRO A 46 26.23 2.58 40.84
C PRO A 46 27.38 1.56 40.94
N ALA A 47 27.44 0.60 40.01
CA ALA A 47 28.70 0.01 39.51
C ALA A 47 28.44 -0.87 38.28
N ALA A 48 29.18 -0.59 37.20
CA ALA A 48 29.79 -1.53 36.23
C ALA A 48 28.91 -2.70 35.69
N GLU A 49 28.69 -2.91 34.40
CA GLU A 49 29.61 -2.87 33.27
C GLU A 49 28.82 -2.68 31.97
N GLY A 50 29.42 -1.95 31.03
CA GLY A 50 28.83 -1.70 29.72
C GLY A 50 28.84 -2.94 28.84
N GLU A 51 27.69 -3.60 28.71
CA GLU A 51 27.38 -4.37 27.51
C GLU A 51 26.71 -3.43 26.51
N ALA A 52 27.53 -2.86 25.64
CA ALA A 52 27.06 -2.33 24.36
C ALA A 52 26.45 -3.50 23.59
N LYS A 53 25.14 -3.74 23.79
CA LYS A 53 24.33 -4.53 22.88
C LYS A 53 24.51 -3.91 21.50
N SER A 54 25.36 -4.53 20.70
CA SER A 54 25.56 -4.20 19.29
C SER A 54 24.17 -4.13 18.67
N ALA A 55 23.74 -2.91 18.33
CA ALA A 55 22.50 -2.70 17.63
C ALA A 55 22.53 -3.60 16.41
N ALA A 56 21.61 -4.58 16.35
CA ALA A 56 21.42 -5.38 15.15
C ALA A 56 21.35 -4.39 13.97
N PRO A 57 22.06 -4.66 12.85
CA PRO A 57 22.05 -3.75 11.72
C PRO A 57 20.59 -3.44 11.35
N VAL A 58 20.28 -2.14 11.30
CA VAL A 58 18.94 -1.69 10.90
C VAL A 58 18.77 -2.06 9.44
N ASP A 59 18.09 -3.17 9.20
CA ASP A 59 17.83 -3.67 7.86
C ASP A 59 16.93 -2.67 7.11
N ASP A 60 17.51 -2.00 6.11
CA ASP A 60 16.77 -1.12 5.21
C ASP A 60 15.60 -1.92 4.58
N PRO A 61 14.33 -1.55 4.81
CA PRO A 61 13.18 -2.35 4.33
C PRO A 61 13.05 -2.35 2.80
N LYS A 62 13.83 -1.51 2.12
CA LYS A 62 13.88 -1.39 0.65
C LYS A 62 15.07 -2.10 0.02
N ASP A 63 15.92 -2.72 0.83
CA ASP A 63 17.08 -3.43 0.34
C ASP A 63 16.70 -4.73 -0.35
N ARG A 64 17.31 -4.97 -1.50
CA ARG A 64 17.09 -6.12 -2.40
C ARG A 64 18.43 -6.64 -2.91
N THR A 65 19.52 -6.38 -2.18
CA THR A 65 20.86 -6.91 -2.46
C THR A 65 21.03 -8.36 -2.00
N ARG A 66 20.24 -8.81 -1.03
CA ARG A 66 20.24 -10.18 -0.51
C ARG A 66 19.76 -11.16 -1.57
N VAL A 67 20.57 -12.18 -1.85
CA VAL A 67 20.20 -13.27 -2.75
C VAL A 67 19.51 -14.34 -1.91
N ILE A 68 18.21 -14.52 -2.14
CA ILE A 68 17.41 -15.54 -1.45
C ILE A 68 17.46 -16.83 -2.28
N PRO A 69 17.83 -17.97 -1.69
CA PRO A 69 17.88 -19.23 -2.43
C PRO A 69 16.47 -19.71 -2.76
N VAL A 70 16.35 -20.43 -3.86
CA VAL A 70 15.06 -20.91 -4.40
C VAL A 70 14.34 -21.82 -3.41
N GLU A 71 15.08 -22.66 -2.68
CA GLU A 71 14.53 -23.53 -1.64
C GLU A 71 13.77 -22.76 -0.56
N THR A 72 14.29 -21.60 -0.14
CA THR A 72 13.61 -20.74 0.84
C THR A 72 12.33 -20.18 0.27
N SER A 73 12.30 -19.82 -1.02
CA SER A 73 11.09 -19.38 -1.70
C SER A 73 10.01 -20.48 -1.73
N ILE A 74 10.41 -21.72 -2.03
CA ILE A 74 9.50 -22.87 -2.03
C ILE A 74 8.94 -23.12 -0.62
N ARG A 75 9.81 -23.10 0.42
CA ARG A 75 9.38 -23.23 1.82
C ARG A 75 8.44 -22.10 2.24
N TYR A 76 8.68 -20.89 1.74
CA TYR A 76 7.83 -19.73 2.01
C TYR A 76 6.42 -19.91 1.44
N LEU A 77 6.26 -20.43 0.22
CA LEU A 77 4.93 -20.70 -0.35
C LEU A 77 4.13 -21.71 0.48
N ALA A 78 4.80 -22.70 1.06
CA ALA A 78 4.19 -23.68 1.95
C ALA A 78 3.92 -23.15 3.37
N SER A 79 4.40 -21.95 3.71
CA SER A 79 4.31 -21.39 5.06
C SER A 79 2.94 -20.77 5.35
N GLU A 80 2.58 -20.73 6.64
CA GLU A 80 1.36 -20.06 7.11
C GLU A 80 1.37 -18.55 6.80
N ALA A 81 2.55 -17.92 6.83
CA ALA A 81 2.70 -16.49 6.54
C ALA A 81 2.26 -16.15 5.10
N TYR A 82 2.62 -16.99 4.13
CA TYR A 82 2.17 -16.84 2.75
C TYR A 82 0.65 -17.01 2.65
N GLN A 83 0.11 -18.06 3.29
CA GLN A 83 -1.32 -18.34 3.27
C GLN A 83 -2.15 -17.22 3.90
N GLN A 84 -1.69 -16.63 5.01
CA GLN A 84 -2.35 -15.49 5.65
C GLN A 84 -2.32 -14.23 4.77
N THR A 85 -1.20 -14.01 4.06
CA THR A 85 -1.00 -12.82 3.23
C THR A 85 -1.81 -12.85 1.94
N TYR A 86 -1.82 -13.99 1.25
CA TYR A 86 -2.42 -14.12 -0.09
C TYR A 86 -3.75 -14.88 -0.10
N GLN A 87 -4.10 -15.61 0.96
CA GLN A 87 -5.42 -16.21 1.16
C GLN A 87 -5.86 -17.15 0.02
N GLY A 88 -4.91 -17.88 -0.57
CA GLY A 88 -5.15 -18.77 -1.71
C GLY A 88 -5.35 -18.06 -3.05
N GLU A 89 -5.26 -16.72 -3.10
CA GLU A 89 -5.33 -15.95 -4.33
C GLU A 89 -3.94 -15.81 -4.98
N PRO A 90 -3.87 -15.61 -6.31
CA PRO A 90 -2.58 -15.39 -6.97
C PRO A 90 -1.97 -14.07 -6.50
N VAL A 91 -0.64 -14.07 -6.36
CA VAL A 91 0.15 -12.97 -5.76
C VAL A 91 -0.18 -11.59 -6.32
N TRP A 92 -0.50 -11.52 -7.62
CA TRP A 92 -0.74 -10.26 -8.33
C TRP A 92 -2.18 -9.73 -8.23
N LYS A 93 -3.13 -10.48 -7.66
CA LYS A 93 -4.56 -10.10 -7.64
C LYS A 93 -4.84 -8.84 -6.83
N ASN A 94 -4.23 -8.74 -5.65
CA ASN A 94 -4.41 -7.59 -4.74
C ASN A 94 -3.51 -6.39 -5.07
N TYR A 95 -2.87 -6.41 -6.24
CA TYR A 95 -2.00 -5.33 -6.67
C TYR A 95 -2.69 -4.38 -7.65
N ARG A 96 -2.64 -3.08 -7.33
CA ARG A 96 -3.09 -2.01 -8.22
C ARG A 96 -1.97 -1.03 -8.50
N ARG A 97 -1.71 -0.79 -9.78
CA ARG A 97 -0.68 0.15 -10.22
C ARG A 97 -1.21 1.58 -10.34
N ASN A 98 -0.47 2.50 -9.75
CA ASN A 98 -0.72 3.95 -9.91
C ASN A 98 -0.31 4.39 -11.32
N HIS A 99 -1.24 5.02 -12.02
CA HIS A 99 -1.06 5.58 -13.36
C HIS A 99 -2.00 6.77 -13.55
N LYS A 100 -1.69 7.64 -14.52
CA LYS A 100 -2.49 8.83 -14.81
C LYS A 100 -3.63 8.47 -15.78
N GLY A 101 -4.83 8.96 -15.50
CA GLY A 101 -6.00 8.78 -16.36
C GLY A 101 -6.71 7.44 -16.16
N LEU A 102 -7.73 7.20 -16.99
CA LEU A 102 -8.56 5.99 -16.92
C LEU A 102 -7.85 4.76 -17.47
N TYR A 103 -7.00 4.94 -18.49
CA TYR A 103 -6.36 3.85 -19.20
C TYR A 103 -4.89 3.71 -18.80
N PRO A 104 -4.42 2.52 -18.39
CA PRO A 104 -3.03 2.29 -18.10
C PRO A 104 -2.15 2.38 -19.34
N PRO A 105 -0.88 2.80 -19.20
CA PRO A 105 0.10 2.67 -20.27
C PRO A 105 0.17 1.21 -20.73
N LYS A 106 0.25 0.99 -22.05
CA LYS A 106 0.32 -0.36 -22.65
C LYS A 106 1.41 -1.22 -22.02
N GLN A 107 2.50 -0.60 -21.61
CA GLN A 107 3.67 -1.24 -21.04
C GLN A 107 3.89 -0.87 -19.56
N THR A 108 4.37 -1.84 -18.78
CA THR A 108 4.78 -1.61 -17.40
C THR A 108 6.16 -0.98 -17.30
N ARG A 109 6.58 -0.59 -16.10
CA ARG A 109 7.92 -0.02 -15.89
C ARG A 109 9.01 -1.06 -16.16
N LYS A 110 10.19 -0.63 -16.61
CA LYS A 110 11.32 -1.54 -16.90
C LYS A 110 11.76 -2.36 -15.69
N THR A 111 11.93 -1.73 -14.53
CA THR A 111 12.32 -2.42 -13.28
C THR A 111 11.79 -1.67 -12.06
N CYS A 112 11.49 -2.41 -10.99
CA CYS A 112 11.20 -1.87 -9.66
C CYS A 112 12.46 -1.68 -8.79
N VAL A 113 13.52 -2.45 -9.07
CA VAL A 113 14.78 -2.47 -8.33
C VAL A 113 15.86 -1.78 -9.15
N ARG A 114 16.59 -0.84 -8.55
CA ARG A 114 17.76 -0.17 -9.14
C ARG A 114 18.88 -0.13 -8.12
N LYS A 115 20.11 -0.52 -8.51
CA LYS A 115 21.29 -0.58 -7.63
C LYS A 115 21.00 -1.35 -6.32
N GLY A 116 20.32 -2.49 -6.43
CA GLY A 116 19.99 -3.33 -5.29
C GLY A 116 18.93 -2.77 -4.33
N LYS A 117 18.29 -1.63 -4.62
CA LYS A 117 17.25 -1.05 -3.76
C LYS A 117 15.95 -0.80 -4.53
N LEU A 118 14.81 -0.84 -3.84
CA LEU A 118 13.51 -0.48 -4.41
C LEU A 118 13.48 1.01 -4.75
N SER A 119 13.47 1.33 -6.04
CA SER A 119 13.41 2.73 -6.50
C SER A 119 11.98 3.29 -6.52
N THR A 120 10.97 2.43 -6.35
CA THR A 120 9.56 2.80 -6.51
C THR A 120 8.80 2.65 -5.21
N GLY A 121 7.94 3.62 -4.87
CA GLY A 121 7.10 3.56 -3.67
C GLY A 121 6.03 2.46 -3.71
N ASN A 122 5.52 2.13 -4.90
CA ASN A 122 4.58 1.02 -5.12
C ASN A 122 5.20 -0.02 -6.07
N PRO A 123 6.07 -0.93 -5.58
CA PRO A 123 6.73 -1.96 -6.38
C PRO A 123 5.74 -3.02 -6.88
N CYS A 124 6.12 -3.80 -7.90
CA CYS A 124 5.25 -4.86 -8.40
C CYS A 124 5.11 -6.01 -7.36
N PRO A 125 4.12 -6.90 -7.50
CA PRO A 125 3.84 -7.94 -6.50
C PRO A 125 5.06 -8.77 -6.09
N VAL A 126 5.85 -9.18 -7.09
CA VAL A 126 7.07 -9.99 -6.90
C VAL A 126 8.25 -9.18 -6.36
N CYS A 127 8.36 -7.88 -6.64
CA CYS A 127 9.48 -7.08 -6.10
C CYS A 127 9.17 -6.51 -4.70
N ARG A 128 7.89 -6.45 -4.33
CA ARG A 128 7.46 -6.02 -3.00
C ARG A 128 7.89 -7.04 -1.95
N ASP A 129 7.70 -8.32 -2.24
CA ASP A 129 8.01 -9.44 -1.37
C ASP A 129 9.33 -10.10 -1.82
N GLU A 130 10.30 -10.17 -0.93
CA GLU A 130 11.64 -10.68 -1.27
C GLU A 130 11.69 -12.21 -1.40
N TYR A 131 10.81 -12.92 -0.69
CA TYR A 131 10.79 -14.37 -0.68
C TYR A 131 10.15 -14.98 -1.93
N LEU A 132 9.57 -14.15 -2.80
CA LEU A 132 9.02 -14.57 -4.08
C LEU A 132 10.11 -14.54 -5.16
N VAL A 133 10.82 -15.66 -5.29
CA VAL A 133 11.88 -15.84 -6.28
C VAL A 133 11.30 -16.53 -7.50
N LEU A 134 11.31 -15.82 -8.64
CA LEU A 134 10.93 -16.39 -9.93
C LEU A 134 12.04 -17.30 -10.45
N ASP A 135 11.86 -18.61 -10.28
CA ASP A 135 12.77 -19.63 -10.76
C ASP A 135 11.97 -20.78 -11.39
N HIS A 136 12.57 -21.48 -12.36
CA HIS A 136 12.00 -22.65 -13.02
C HIS A 136 11.66 -23.80 -12.06
N GLN A 137 12.41 -23.93 -10.95
CA GLN A 137 12.14 -24.96 -9.94
C GLN A 137 10.87 -24.68 -9.13
N ASN A 138 10.47 -23.40 -9.02
CA ASN A 138 9.29 -22.99 -8.25
C ASN A 138 8.02 -23.03 -9.11
N VAL A 139 7.56 -24.25 -9.41
CA VAL A 139 6.41 -24.49 -10.27
C VAL A 139 5.12 -23.92 -9.68
N GLU A 140 4.96 -23.94 -8.36
CA GLU A 140 3.77 -23.42 -7.67
C GLU A 140 3.60 -21.92 -7.85
N LEU A 141 4.69 -21.15 -7.79
CA LEU A 141 4.67 -19.72 -8.08
C LEU A 141 4.39 -19.46 -9.56
N LEU A 142 5.10 -20.16 -10.46
CA LEU A 142 4.99 -19.93 -11.90
C LEU A 142 3.60 -20.23 -12.45
N LYS A 143 2.92 -21.26 -11.93
CA LYS A 143 1.54 -21.61 -12.30
C LYS A 143 0.58 -20.42 -12.16
N GLN A 144 0.81 -19.52 -11.20
CA GLN A 144 -0.04 -18.34 -10.97
C GLN A 144 0.04 -17.29 -12.08
N PHE A 145 1.11 -17.32 -12.88
CA PHE A 145 1.34 -16.39 -13.99
C PHE A 145 0.96 -16.99 -15.35
N VAL A 146 0.35 -18.17 -15.36
CA VAL A 146 -0.14 -18.86 -16.55
C VAL A 146 -1.65 -18.99 -16.46
N SER A 147 -2.34 -18.73 -17.57
CA SER A 147 -3.79 -18.92 -17.64
C SER A 147 -4.15 -20.40 -17.54
N PRO A 148 -5.04 -20.81 -16.61
CA PRO A 148 -5.39 -22.22 -16.43
C PRO A 148 -6.14 -22.82 -17.63
N GLN A 149 -6.85 -21.98 -18.41
CA GLN A 149 -7.66 -22.43 -19.54
C GLN A 149 -6.88 -22.44 -20.85
N THR A 150 -6.03 -21.44 -21.08
CA THR A 150 -5.31 -21.29 -22.37
C THR A 150 -3.87 -21.76 -22.33
N GLY A 151 -3.29 -21.96 -21.14
CA GLY A 151 -1.86 -22.25 -20.96
C GLY A 151 -0.93 -21.11 -21.36
N LYS A 152 -1.46 -19.93 -21.72
CA LYS A 152 -0.67 -18.76 -22.11
C LYS A 152 -0.18 -18.01 -20.89
N VAL A 153 1.04 -17.47 -20.97
CA VAL A 153 1.61 -16.58 -19.94
C VAL A 153 0.82 -15.28 -19.91
N LEU A 154 0.43 -14.85 -18.70
CA LEU A 154 -0.30 -13.61 -18.49
C LEU A 154 0.58 -12.40 -18.80
N SER A 155 0.00 -11.41 -19.48
CA SER A 155 0.72 -10.18 -19.83
C SER A 155 0.94 -9.28 -18.61
N TYR A 156 1.95 -8.41 -18.71
CA TYR A 156 2.24 -7.41 -17.67
C TYR A 156 1.08 -6.45 -17.40
N SER A 157 0.15 -6.30 -18.35
CA SER A 157 -1.06 -5.48 -18.20
C SER A 157 -2.03 -6.09 -17.19
N ILE A 158 -2.02 -7.42 -17.04
CA ILE A 158 -2.86 -8.16 -16.10
C ILE A 158 -2.13 -8.29 -14.75
N THR A 159 -0.87 -8.74 -14.78
CA THR A 159 -0.11 -9.08 -13.57
C THR A 159 0.53 -7.87 -12.88
N GLY A 160 0.71 -6.76 -13.59
CA GLY A 160 1.33 -5.54 -13.05
C GLY A 160 2.84 -5.66 -12.79
N LEU A 161 3.50 -6.71 -13.27
CA LEU A 161 4.94 -6.94 -13.09
C LEU A 161 5.80 -5.91 -13.83
N CYS A 162 6.99 -5.61 -13.30
CA CYS A 162 8.00 -4.88 -14.05
C CYS A 162 8.64 -5.77 -15.13
N GLN A 163 9.15 -5.16 -16.20
CA GLN A 163 9.72 -5.88 -17.36
C GLN A 163 11.17 -6.33 -17.17
N ARG A 164 11.59 -6.54 -15.91
CA ARG A 164 12.94 -7.01 -15.64
C ARG A 164 13.00 -8.47 -16.07
N LYS A 165 14.02 -8.80 -16.87
CA LYS A 165 14.39 -10.16 -17.19
C LYS A 165 15.15 -10.78 -16.04
#